data_AF-A0A067QGL8-F1
#
_entry.id   AF-A0A067QGL8-F1
#
_cell.length_a   1.000
_cell.length_b   1.000
_cell.length_c   1.000
_cell.angle_alpha   90.00
_cell.angle_beta   90.00
_cell.angle_gamma   90.00
#
_symmetry.space_group_name_H-M   'P 1'
#
loop_
_entity.id
_entity.type
_entity.pdbx_description
1 polymer ?
#
loop_
_entity_poly.entity_id
_entity_poly.type
_entity_poly.pdbx_seq_one_letter_code
_entity_poly.pdbx_strand_id
1 'polypeptide(L)'
;ISIMEFHHRMGHISPLIAKHLIKKGFVTGVSLDTSTGEPVFCESCVKVKATRKPVPKDCQGPVSESFGDEVHTDVWGPSKI
;
A
#
# COMPACT_ATOMS: atom_id res chain seq x y z
N ILE A 1 19.66 -1.61 17.49
CA ILE A 1 19.23 -1.51 16.07
C ILE A 1 18.20 -0.40 15.95
N SER A 2 18.11 0.26 14.80
CA SER A 2 17.06 1.24 14.57
C SER A 2 15.70 0.56 14.33
N ILE A 3 14.60 1.32 14.45
CA ILE A 3 13.28 0.75 14.19
C ILE A 3 13.11 0.34 12.72
N MET A 4 13.76 1.07 11.81
CA MET A 4 13.74 0.76 10.39
C MET A 4 14.56 -0.47 10.08
N GLU A 5 15.70 -0.65 10.71
CA GLU A 5 16.48 -1.88 10.54
C GLU A 5 15.70 -3.11 11.00
N PHE A 6 15.01 -3.02 12.15
CA PHE A 6 14.15 -4.10 12.63
C PHE A 6 12.97 -4.36 11.70
N HIS A 7 12.32 -3.29 11.20
CA HIS A 7 11.26 -3.34 10.20
C HIS A 7 11.69 -4.15 8.95
N HIS A 8 12.89 -3.89 8.41
CA HIS A 8 13.41 -4.63 7.25
C HIS A 8 13.71 -6.09 7.58
N ARG A 9 14.40 -6.36 8.70
CA ARG A 9 14.75 -7.74 9.13
C ARG A 9 13.53 -8.62 9.39
N MET A 10 12.42 -8.03 9.80
CA MET A 10 11.15 -8.72 10.06
C MET A 10 10.24 -8.79 8.83
N GLY A 11 10.74 -8.48 7.62
CA GLY A 11 9.95 -8.59 6.39
C GLY A 11 8.92 -7.46 6.23
N HIS A 12 9.31 -6.22 6.54
CA HIS A 12 8.50 -5.02 6.34
C HIS A 12 7.19 -4.97 7.16
N ILE A 13 7.18 -5.54 8.38
CA ILE A 13 6.07 -5.38 9.34
C ILE A 13 5.88 -3.91 9.71
N SER A 14 4.68 -3.48 10.12
CA SER A 14 4.49 -2.08 10.53
C SER A 14 5.55 -1.65 11.56
N PRO A 15 6.29 -0.55 11.35
CA PRO A 15 7.32 -0.09 12.28
C PRO A 15 6.77 0.23 13.67
N LEU A 16 5.51 0.65 13.76
CA LEU A 16 4.79 0.80 15.04
C LEU A 16 4.62 -0.56 15.75
N ILE A 17 4.22 -1.59 15.01
CA ILE A 17 4.09 -2.96 15.55
C ILE A 17 5.47 -3.51 15.92
N ALA A 18 6.48 -3.28 15.09
CA ALA A 18 7.86 -3.65 15.34
C ALA A 18 8.35 -3.06 16.68
N LYS A 19 8.05 -1.78 16.93
CA LYS A 19 8.36 -1.08 18.19
C LYS A 19 7.62 -1.69 19.37
N HIS A 20 6.36 -2.03 19.18
CA HIS A 20 5.52 -2.61 20.22
C HIS A 20 5.96 -4.01 20.63
N LEU A 21 6.35 -4.84 19.67
CA LEU A 21 6.84 -6.19 19.91
C LEU A 21 8.10 -6.20 20.78
N ILE A 22 9.05 -5.31 20.49
CA ILE A 22 10.26 -5.14 21.30
C ILE A 22 9.90 -4.60 22.69
N LYS A 23 9.11 -3.51 22.76
CA LYS A 23 8.75 -2.87 24.04
C LYS A 23 7.97 -3.78 24.99
N LYS A 24 7.13 -4.67 24.45
CA LYS A 24 6.36 -5.64 25.25
C LYS A 24 7.12 -6.92 25.57
N GLY A 25 8.38 -7.04 25.15
CA GLY A 25 9.20 -8.22 25.42
C GLY A 25 8.82 -9.47 24.61
N PHE A 26 8.01 -9.33 23.55
CA PHE A 26 7.71 -10.43 22.64
C PHE A 26 8.88 -10.79 21.73
N VAL A 27 9.82 -9.85 21.55
CA VAL A 27 11.08 -10.06 20.83
C VAL A 27 12.21 -9.86 21.82
N THR A 28 12.93 -10.93 22.13
CA THR A 28 14.06 -10.93 23.06
C THR A 28 15.40 -10.81 22.31
N GLY A 29 16.44 -10.31 22.98
CA GLY A 29 17.80 -10.23 22.41
C GLY A 29 18.01 -9.06 21.43
N VAL A 30 17.05 -8.14 21.33
CA VAL A 30 17.13 -6.95 20.48
C VAL A 30 16.96 -5.70 21.33
N SER A 31 17.97 -4.82 21.32
CA SER A 31 17.88 -3.49 21.91
C SER A 31 17.55 -2.45 20.84
N LEU A 32 16.47 -1.70 21.06
CA LEU A 32 16.03 -0.64 20.16
C LEU A 32 16.76 0.66 20.50
N ASP A 33 17.40 1.26 19.51
CA ASP A 33 17.93 2.61 19.63
C ASP A 33 16.78 3.62 19.48
N THR A 34 16.51 4.38 20.55
CA THR A 34 15.46 5.40 20.58
C THR A 34 15.99 6.82 20.47
N SER A 35 17.30 6.99 20.25
CA SER A 35 17.92 8.31 20.09
C SER A 35 17.48 9.00 18.79
N THR A 36 17.11 8.23 17.78
CA THR A 36 16.63 8.70 16.48
C THR A 36 15.11 8.93 16.52
N GLY A 37 14.72 10.19 16.70
CA GLY A 37 13.35 10.65 16.48
C GLY A 37 13.04 10.71 14.99
N GLU A 38 12.96 9.56 14.32
CA GLU A 38 12.90 9.55 12.85
C GLU A 38 11.48 9.36 12.30
N PRO A 39 11.11 10.14 11.27
CA PRO A 39 9.92 9.86 10.48
C PRO A 39 10.10 8.52 9.79
N VAL A 40 9.13 7.63 10.01
CA VAL A 40 9.18 6.30 9.42
C VAL A 40 8.64 6.34 8.00
N PHE A 41 9.53 6.40 7.02
CA PHE A 41 9.20 6.23 5.60
C PHE A 41 9.93 5.03 5.00
N CYS A 42 9.18 4.14 4.35
CA CYS A 42 9.72 3.01 3.59
C CYS A 42 9.05 2.98 2.23
N GLU A 43 9.81 3.29 1.17
CA GLU A 43 9.31 3.34 -0.19
C GLU A 43 8.71 2.00 -0.66
N SER A 44 9.38 0.88 -0.34
CA SER A 44 8.89 -0.46 -0.65
C SER A 44 7.53 -0.73 0.00
N CYS A 45 7.33 -0.32 1.25
CA CYS A 45 6.05 -0.45 1.93
C CYS A 45 4.95 0.37 1.27
N VAL A 46 5.26 1.62 0.87
CA VAL A 46 4.29 2.49 0.20
C VAL A 46 3.87 1.89 -1.14
N LYS A 47 4.82 1.39 -1.92
CA LYS A 47 4.55 0.78 -3.23
C LYS A 47 3.75 -0.52 -3.13
N VAL A 48 4.05 -1.36 -2.14
CA VAL A 48 3.44 -2.70 -2.01
C VAL A 48 2.13 -2.68 -1.21
N LYS A 49 2.00 -1.79 -0.22
CA LYS A 49 0.79 -1.67 0.63
C LYS A 49 -0.15 -0.56 0.18
N ALA A 50 0.05 -0.01 -1.02
CA ALA A 50 -0.88 0.97 -1.57
C ALA A 50 -2.29 0.36 -1.64
N THR A 51 -3.25 1.02 -0.99
CA THR A 51 -4.65 0.63 -1.12
C THR A 51 -5.19 1.17 -2.44
N ARG A 52 -5.89 0.33 -3.20
CA ARG A 52 -6.63 0.78 -4.38
C ARG A 52 -7.85 1.58 -3.91
N LYS A 53 -8.03 2.80 -4.43
CA LYS A 53 -9.32 3.50 -4.27
C LYS A 53 -10.44 2.63 -4.86
N PRO A 54 -11.57 2.43 -4.16
CA PRO A 54 -12.65 1.62 -4.71
C PRO A 54 -13.09 2.24 -6.04
N VAL A 55 -13.27 1.38 -7.05
CA VAL A 55 -13.90 1.80 -8.29
C VAL A 55 -15.41 1.80 -8.06
N PRO A 56 -16.11 2.91 -8.34
CA PRO A 56 -17.57 2.96 -8.28
C PRO A 56 -18.19 1.82 -9.09
N LYS A 57 -19.29 1.25 -8.58
CA LYS A 57 -20.03 0.22 -9.30
C LYS A 57 -20.83 0.78 -10.47
N ASP A 58 -21.28 2.02 -10.29
CA ASP A 58 -22.08 2.75 -11.25
C ASP A 58 -21.26 3.91 -11.83
N CYS A 59 -21.56 4.29 -13.06
CA CYS A 59 -20.94 5.46 -13.69
C CYS A 59 -21.23 6.70 -12.83
N GLN A 60 -20.18 7.41 -12.46
CA GLN A 60 -20.29 8.67 -11.75
C GLN A 60 -20.07 9.79 -12.75
N GLY A 61 -21.15 10.44 -13.18
CA GLY A 61 -21.10 11.54 -14.13
C GLY A 61 -22.41 11.68 -14.90
N PRO A 62 -22.50 12.71 -15.76
CA PRO A 62 -23.58 12.81 -16.73
C PRO A 62 -23.60 11.55 -17.61
N VAL A 63 -24.79 11.02 -17.84
CA VAL A 63 -25.02 9.95 -18.81
C VAL A 63 -25.60 10.58 -20.07
N SER A 64 -25.35 9.98 -21.23
CA SER A 64 -26.00 10.38 -22.48
C SER A 64 -27.52 10.39 -22.31
N GLU A 65 -28.16 11.49 -22.69
CA GLU A 65 -29.61 11.67 -22.51
C GLU A 65 -30.42 11.04 -23.66
N SER A 66 -29.82 10.96 -24.85
CA SER A 66 -30.45 10.42 -26.05
C SER A 66 -29.65 9.27 -26.66
N PHE A 67 -30.36 8.43 -27.43
CA PHE A 67 -29.76 7.31 -28.14
C PHE A 67 -28.76 7.81 -29.18
N GLY A 68 -27.51 7.33 -29.10
CA GLY A 68 -26.45 7.63 -30.05
C GLY A 68 -25.63 8.88 -29.74
N ASP A 69 -25.92 9.60 -28.64
CA ASP A 69 -25.12 10.76 -28.22
C ASP A 69 -23.67 10.35 -27.87
N GLU A 70 -23.49 9.15 -27.34
CA GLU A 70 -22.18 8.60 -26.97
C GLU A 70 -22.07 7.12 -27.36
N VAL A 71 -20.95 6.77 -27.99
CA VAL A 71 -20.63 5.39 -28.40
C VAL A 71 -19.22 5.06 -27.92
N HIS A 72 -19.12 4.10 -27.00
CA HIS A 72 -17.84 3.54 -26.58
C HIS A 72 -17.53 2.28 -27.40
N THR A 73 -16.39 2.26 -28.06
CA THR A 73 -15.88 1.08 -28.77
C THR A 73 -14.48 0.75 -28.25
N ASP A 74 -14.14 -0.54 -28.19
CA ASP A 74 -12.81 -1.00 -27.84
C ASP A 74 -12.41 -2.14 -28.78
N VAL A 75 -11.11 -2.30 -29.00
CA VAL A 75 -10.56 -3.35 -29.87
C VAL A 75 -10.11 -4.51 -29.00
N TRP A 76 -10.58 -5.70 -29.33
CA TRP A 76 -10.06 -6.91 -28.71
C TRP A 76 -8.80 -7.41 -29.43
N GLY A 77 -7.68 -7.55 -28.72
CA GLY A 77 -6.46 -8.13 -29.31
C GLY A 77 -5.19 -8.01 -28.46
N PRO A 78 -4.05 -8.54 -28.95
CA PRO A 78 -3.84 -9.13 -30.28
C PRO A 78 -4.49 -10.51 -30.47
N SER A 79 -5.15 -10.72 -31.61
CA SER A 79 -5.79 -12.00 -31.97
C SER A 79 -5.00 -12.73 -33.06
N LYS A 80 -4.91 -14.07 -32.95
CA LYS A 80 -4.31 -14.98 -33.94
C LYS A 80 -5.35 -15.90 -34.61
N ILE A 81 -6.64 -15.62 -34.41
CA ILE A 81 -7.70 -16.27 -35.20
C ILE A 81 -7.53 -15.84 -36.65
#